data_AF-A0A7R9KS95-F1
#
_entry.id   AF-A0A7R9KS95-F1
#
_cell.length_a   1.000
_cell.length_b   1.000
_cell.length_c   1.000
_cell.angle_alpha   90.00
_cell.angle_beta   90.00
_cell.angle_gamma   90.00
#
_symmetry.space_group_name_H-M   'P 1'
#
loop_
_entity.id
_entity.type
_entity.pdbx_description
1 polymer ?
#
loop_
_entity_poly.entity_id
_entity_poly.type
_entity_poly.pdbx_seq_one_letter_code
_entity_poly.pdbx_strand_id
1 'polypeptide(L)'
;MMDSMHVKKRMPTGVSSEMLVRCVGRPKKELDNESRARRDVANNHERKRMQSINDGIQALRRILRHKDIDKLSKATVLLRAAEHVLRLESELTAVADENYRLKCLVKQLFHSQAFVQPMPFPPPPQQPYSPDNNC
;
A
#
# COMPACT_ATOMS: atom_id res chain seq x y z
N MET A 1 3.65 -26.92 62.36
CA MET A 1 4.37 -25.68 61.97
C MET A 1 5.04 -25.96 60.64
N MET A 2 4.52 -25.36 59.58
CA MET A 2 4.82 -25.67 58.17
C MET A 2 6.09 -24.93 57.67
N ASP A 3 6.87 -25.66 56.88
CA ASP A 3 7.91 -25.31 55.89
C ASP A 3 8.70 -23.99 55.99
N SER A 4 9.98 -24.12 56.34
CA SER A 4 11.03 -23.15 55.99
C SER A 4 11.52 -23.36 54.56
N MET A 5 10.94 -22.62 53.62
CA MET A 5 11.42 -22.57 52.24
C MET A 5 12.74 -21.81 52.12
N HIS A 6 13.85 -22.53 51.92
CA HIS A 6 15.10 -21.96 51.43
C HIS A 6 14.95 -21.54 49.97
N VAL A 7 14.69 -20.25 49.73
CA VAL A 7 14.70 -19.66 48.38
C VAL A 7 16.15 -19.57 47.89
N LYS A 8 16.62 -20.58 47.16
CA LYS A 8 17.82 -20.48 46.33
C LYS A 8 17.55 -19.44 45.23
N LYS A 9 18.09 -18.23 45.39
CA LYS A 9 18.11 -17.21 44.32
C LYS A 9 18.88 -17.80 43.13
N ARG A 10 18.16 -18.27 42.10
CA ARG A 10 18.77 -18.66 40.83
C ARG A 10 19.49 -17.44 40.25
N MET A 11 20.77 -17.60 39.96
CA MET A 11 21.57 -16.61 39.21
C MET A 11 21.06 -16.54 37.76
N PRO A 12 21.05 -15.36 37.12
CA PRO A 12 20.64 -15.25 35.73
C PRO A 12 21.66 -15.94 34.83
N THR A 13 21.23 -17.03 34.21
CA THR A 13 21.97 -17.76 33.19
C THR A 13 21.97 -16.94 31.90
N GLY A 14 23.03 -16.16 31.67
CA GLY A 14 23.15 -15.38 30.43
C GLY A 14 24.31 -14.39 30.33
N VAL A 15 25.26 -14.38 31.28
CA VAL A 15 26.46 -13.54 31.16
C VAL A 15 27.55 -14.37 30.48
N SER A 16 27.81 -14.12 29.20
CA SER A 16 28.94 -14.74 28.49
C SER A 16 30.24 -14.46 29.26
N SER A 17 31.10 -15.47 29.41
CA SER A 17 32.38 -15.40 30.12
C SER A 17 33.22 -14.18 29.67
N GLU A 18 33.08 -13.77 28.41
CA GLU A 18 33.74 -12.59 27.84
C GLU A 18 33.26 -11.24 28.43
N MET A 19 32.00 -11.15 28.86
CA MET A 19 31.45 -9.93 29.47
C MET A 19 31.88 -9.79 30.94
N LEU A 20 32.18 -10.91 31.62
CA LEU A 20 32.73 -10.90 32.97
C LEU A 20 34.18 -10.37 32.97
N VAL A 21 34.97 -10.74 31.97
CA VAL A 21 36.39 -10.32 31.83
C VAL A 21 36.54 -8.80 31.66
N ARG A 22 35.58 -8.11 31.04
CA ARG A 22 35.60 -6.64 30.93
C ARG A 22 35.23 -5.91 32.23
N CYS A 23 34.72 -6.60 33.24
CA CYS A 23 34.20 -5.98 34.46
C CYS A 23 35.13 -6.15 35.68
N VAL A 24 36.15 -6.99 35.59
CA VAL A 24 37.12 -7.18 36.68
C VAL A 24 38.10 -6.01 36.71
N GLY A 25 37.89 -5.06 37.64
CA GLY A 25 38.84 -3.98 37.94
C GLY A 25 38.40 -2.55 37.59
N ARG A 26 37.23 -2.33 36.97
CA ARG A 26 36.73 -0.97 36.71
C ARG A 26 36.05 -0.36 37.95
N PRO A 27 36.30 0.92 38.28
CA PRO A 27 35.58 1.63 39.33
C PRO A 27 34.08 1.57 39.07
N LYS A 28 33.29 1.27 40.11
CA LYS A 28 31.82 1.14 40.03
C LYS A 28 31.11 2.34 39.39
N LYS A 29 31.71 3.54 39.48
CA LYS A 29 31.24 4.77 38.82
C LYS A 29 31.41 4.75 37.30
N GLU A 30 32.50 4.18 36.77
CA GLU A 30 32.73 4.07 35.32
C GLU A 30 31.76 3.09 34.67
N LEU A 31 31.48 1.97 35.34
CA LEU A 31 30.49 1.00 34.86
C LEU A 31 29.06 1.57 34.87
N ASP A 32 28.70 2.38 35.87
CA ASP A 32 27.42 3.09 35.89
C ASP A 32 27.34 4.16 34.79
N ASN A 33 28.43 4.90 34.55
CA ASN A 33 28.51 5.88 33.47
C ASN A 33 28.40 5.22 32.08
N GLU A 34 29.06 4.08 31.87
CA GLU A 34 28.96 3.33 30.62
C GLU A 34 27.54 2.73 30.45
N SER A 35 26.93 2.25 31.52
CA SER A 35 25.54 1.80 31.53
C SER A 35 24.57 2.93 31.19
N ARG A 36 24.80 4.15 31.71
CA ARG A 36 24.02 5.35 31.38
C ARG A 36 24.21 5.73 29.92
N ALA A 37 25.45 5.78 29.43
CA ALA A 37 25.75 6.12 28.04
C ALA A 37 25.07 5.16 27.06
N ARG A 38 25.09 3.84 27.33
CA ARG A 38 24.38 2.85 26.50
C ARG A 38 22.85 3.05 26.54
N ARG A 39 22.30 3.35 27.72
CA ARG A 39 20.88 3.68 27.86
C ARG A 39 20.50 4.95 27.09
N ASP A 40 21.35 5.98 27.11
CA ASP A 40 21.09 7.23 26.40
C ASP A 40 21.08 7.06 24.88
N VAL A 41 21.98 6.22 24.35
CA VAL A 41 21.97 5.85 22.93
C VAL A 41 20.67 5.13 22.55
N ALA A 42 20.23 4.16 23.35
CA ALA A 42 18.97 3.45 23.12
C ALA A 42 17.76 4.38 23.20
N ASN A 43 17.72 5.27 24.19
CA ASN A 43 16.65 6.26 24.35
C ASN A 43 16.59 7.25 23.18
N ASN A 44 17.75 7.71 22.70
CA ASN A 44 17.83 8.57 21.53
C ASN A 44 17.32 7.86 20.27
N HIS A 45 17.65 6.57 20.11
CA HIS A 45 17.14 5.77 19.00
C HIS A 45 15.61 5.64 19.05
N GLU A 46 15.02 5.36 20.21
CA GLU A 46 13.56 5.29 20.36
C GLU A 46 12.90 6.65 20.12
N ARG A 47 13.51 7.75 20.57
CA ARG A 47 13.01 9.10 20.30
C ARG A 47 12.95 9.39 18.80
N LYS A 48 14.01 9.03 18.06
CA LYS A 48 14.05 9.17 16.61
C LYS A 48 13.00 8.30 15.92
N ARG A 49 12.85 7.04 16.35
CA ARG A 49 11.80 6.13 15.86
C ARG A 49 10.41 6.71 16.09
N MET A 50 10.14 7.22 17.29
CA MET A 50 8.85 7.83 17.61
C MET A 50 8.59 9.09 16.77
N GLN A 51 9.64 9.88 16.52
CA GLN A 51 9.55 11.05 15.64
C GLN A 51 9.19 10.64 14.21
N SER A 52 9.89 9.67 13.63
CA SER A 52 9.60 9.22 12.26
C SER A 52 8.19 8.64 12.12
N ILE A 53 7.70 7.94 13.15
CA ILE A 53 6.31 7.45 13.19
C ILE A 53 5.34 8.63 13.21
N ASN A 54 5.58 9.64 14.04
CA ASN A 54 4.73 10.83 14.12
C ASN A 54 4.72 11.63 12.81
N ASP A 55 5.87 11.75 12.16
CA ASP A 55 6.00 12.43 10.86
C ASP A 55 5.22 11.68 9.78
N GLY A 56 5.25 10.34 9.79
CA GLY A 56 4.42 9.50 8.91
C GLY A 56 2.92 9.72 9.13
N ILE A 57 2.46 9.80 10.39
CA ILE A 57 1.06 10.09 10.71
C ILE A 57 0.66 11.50 10.23
N GLN A 58 1.54 12.49 10.34
CA GLN A 58 1.30 13.84 9.81
C GLN A 58 1.27 13.87 8.27
N ALA A 59 2.10 13.06 7.60
CA ALA A 59 2.02 12.91 6.15
C ALA A 59 0.68 12.30 5.72
N LEU A 60 0.21 11.25 6.42
CA LEU A 60 -1.11 10.65 6.17
C LEU A 60 -2.23 11.68 6.34
N ARG A 61 -2.21 12.49 7.40
CA ARG A 61 -3.15 13.59 7.61
C ARG A 61 -3.29 14.49 6.39
N ARG A 62 -2.17 14.90 5.77
CA ARG A 62 -2.17 15.75 4.57
C ARG A 62 -2.84 15.09 3.36
N ILE A 63 -2.68 13.77 3.18
CA ILE A 63 -3.22 13.02 2.04
C ILE A 63 -4.75 12.86 2.14
N LEU A 64 -5.29 12.74 3.36
CA LEU A 64 -6.72 12.44 3.58
C LEU A 64 -7.68 13.62 3.36
N ARG A 65 -7.17 14.82 3.04
CA ARG A 65 -7.86 16.04 2.56
C ARG A 65 -9.39 16.12 2.80
N HIS A 66 -9.87 16.10 4.03
CA HIS A 66 -11.23 16.53 4.40
C HIS A 66 -11.20 17.41 5.67
N LYS A 67 -12.07 18.42 5.68
CA LYS A 67 -12.25 19.46 6.70
C LYS A 67 -12.01 18.89 8.12
N ASP A 68 -11.14 19.53 8.92
CA ASP A 68 -10.86 19.24 10.34
C ASP A 68 -9.71 18.27 10.69
N ILE A 69 -8.71 18.16 9.82
CA ILE A 69 -7.54 17.26 9.96
C ILE A 69 -6.69 17.53 11.22
N ASP A 70 -6.57 18.80 11.63
CA ASP A 70 -5.70 19.20 12.75
C ASP A 70 -6.19 18.70 14.11
N LYS A 71 -7.43 18.21 14.20
CA LYS A 71 -8.04 17.68 15.44
C LYS A 71 -8.18 16.15 15.45
N LEU A 72 -7.76 15.45 14.39
CA LEU A 72 -7.95 14.01 14.30
C LEU A 72 -6.99 13.25 15.22
N SER A 73 -7.53 12.35 16.04
CA SER A 73 -6.71 11.43 16.84
C SER A 73 -5.87 10.51 15.95
N LYS A 74 -4.77 9.94 16.48
CA LYS A 74 -3.93 8.98 15.74
C LYS A 74 -4.74 7.78 15.23
N ALA A 75 -5.65 7.25 16.06
CA ALA A 75 -6.52 6.14 15.67
C ALA A 75 -7.47 6.54 14.54
N THR A 76 -8.05 7.75 14.60
CA THR A 76 -8.92 8.24 13.54
C THR A 76 -8.17 8.42 12.23
N VAL A 77 -6.95 8.95 12.24
CA VAL A 77 -6.13 9.08 11.01
C VAL A 77 -5.91 7.71 10.36
N LEU A 78 -5.58 6.68 11.14
CA LEU A 78 -5.38 5.32 10.62
C LEU A 78 -6.67 4.72 10.07
N LEU A 79 -7.78 4.87 10.79
CA LEU A 79 -9.09 4.39 10.35
C LEU A 79 -9.52 5.04 9.04
N ARG A 80 -9.44 6.38 8.97
CA ARG A 80 -9.78 7.15 7.76
C ARG A 80 -8.87 6.80 6.59
N ALA A 81 -7.59 6.49 6.85
CA ALA A 81 -6.68 6.02 5.80
C ALA A 81 -7.12 4.67 5.23
N ALA A 82 -7.50 3.71 6.09
CA ALA A 82 -8.01 2.42 5.64
C ALA A 82 -9.32 2.58 4.84
N GLU A 83 -10.28 3.37 5.34
CA GLU A 83 -11.52 3.69 4.63
C GLU A 83 -11.25 4.33 3.27
N HIS A 84 -10.24 5.20 3.20
CA HIS A 84 -9.87 5.88 1.96
C HIS A 84 -9.26 4.94 0.93
N VAL A 85 -8.42 3.99 1.34
CA VAL A 85 -7.90 2.96 0.44
C VAL A 85 -9.05 2.11 -0.11
N LEU A 86 -9.92 1.60 0.74
CA LEU A 86 -11.05 0.76 0.32
C LEU A 86 -11.98 1.48 -0.65
N ARG A 87 -12.27 2.77 -0.38
CA ARG A 87 -13.09 3.59 -1.29
C ARG A 87 -12.41 3.73 -2.66
N LEU A 88 -11.12 4.08 -2.70
CA LEU A 88 -10.40 4.21 -3.96
C LEU A 88 -10.36 2.89 -4.74
N GLU A 89 -10.21 1.75 -4.07
CA GLU A 89 -10.27 0.43 -4.72
C GLU A 89 -11.65 0.16 -5.34
N SER A 90 -12.73 0.51 -4.62
CA SER A 90 -14.10 0.38 -5.15
C SER A 90 -14.36 1.31 -6.34
N GLU A 91 -13.89 2.56 -6.27
CA GLU A 91 -14.02 3.54 -7.36
C GLU A 91 -13.22 3.11 -8.59
N LEU A 92 -11.99 2.63 -8.40
CA LEU A 92 -11.15 2.10 -9.48
C LEU A 92 -11.86 0.96 -10.23
N THR A 93 -12.50 0.06 -9.48
CA THR A 93 -13.24 -1.08 -10.05
C THR A 93 -14.45 -0.61 -10.84
N ALA A 94 -15.28 0.26 -10.25
CA ALA A 94 -16.46 0.82 -10.92
C ALA A 94 -16.09 1.57 -12.21
N VAL A 95 -15.02 2.37 -12.19
CA VAL A 95 -14.52 3.10 -13.36
C VAL A 95 -13.96 2.14 -14.42
N ALA A 96 -13.30 1.06 -14.02
CA ALA A 96 -12.79 0.06 -14.95
C ALA A 96 -13.93 -0.69 -15.66
N ASP A 97 -14.97 -1.08 -14.92
CA ASP A 97 -16.16 -1.75 -15.46
C ASP A 97 -16.90 -0.85 -16.46
N GLU A 98 -17.09 0.42 -16.10
CA GLU A 98 -17.73 1.39 -17.00
C GLU A 98 -16.89 1.63 -18.26
N ASN A 99 -15.57 1.78 -18.12
CA ASN A 99 -14.67 1.88 -19.27
C ASN A 99 -14.73 0.64 -20.17
N TYR A 100 -14.81 -0.55 -19.59
CA TYR A 100 -14.96 -1.78 -20.35
C TYR A 100 -16.29 -1.79 -21.12
N ARG A 101 -17.40 -1.46 -20.45
CA ARG A 101 -18.73 -1.36 -21.05
C ARG A 101 -18.75 -0.37 -22.21
N LEU A 102 -18.21 0.82 -22.02
CA LEU A 102 -18.12 1.86 -23.05
C LEU A 102 -17.27 1.39 -24.24
N LYS A 103 -16.11 0.77 -23.99
CA LYS A 103 -15.26 0.21 -25.05
C LYS A 103 -15.98 -0.88 -25.86
N CYS A 104 -16.76 -1.74 -25.21
CA CYS A 104 -17.58 -2.75 -25.89
C CYS A 104 -18.66 -2.11 -26.77
N LEU A 105 -19.38 -1.11 -26.26
CA LEU A 105 -20.39 -0.39 -27.03
C LEU A 105 -19.78 0.31 -28.25
N VAL A 106 -18.66 0.99 -28.06
CA VAL A 106 -17.92 1.64 -29.15
C VAL A 106 -17.52 0.63 -30.22
N LYS A 107 -16.97 -0.53 -29.84
CA LYS A 107 -16.66 -1.60 -30.79
C LYS A 107 -17.91 -2.04 -31.55
N GLN A 108 -19.02 -2.31 -30.87
CA GLN A 108 -20.27 -2.74 -31.52
C GLN A 108 -20.79 -1.72 -32.53
N LEU A 109 -20.75 -0.43 -32.21
CA LEU A 109 -21.17 0.65 -33.12
C LEU A 109 -20.28 0.77 -34.36
N PHE A 110 -18.97 0.57 -34.23
CA PHE A 110 -18.08 0.55 -35.39
C PHE A 110 -18.27 -0.69 -36.26
N HIS A 111 -18.53 -1.86 -35.67
CA HIS A 111 -18.84 -3.07 -36.44
C HIS A 111 -20.20 -2.96 -37.17
N SER A 112 -21.19 -2.28 -36.58
CA SER A 112 -22.47 -2.05 -37.26
C SER A 112 -22.38 -0.99 -38.35
N GLN A 113 -21.50 0.01 -38.23
CA GLN A 113 -21.20 0.97 -39.32
C GLN A 113 -20.42 0.33 -40.47
N ALA A 114 -19.58 -0.67 -40.22
CA ALA A 114 -18.84 -1.37 -41.28
C ALA A 114 -19.73 -2.25 -42.18
N PHE A 115 -21.01 -2.42 -41.86
CA PHE A 115 -21.97 -3.22 -42.66
C PHE A 115 -22.81 -2.39 -43.63
N VAL A 116 -22.60 -1.08 -43.73
CA VAL A 116 -23.09 -0.31 -44.88
C VAL A 116 -22.11 -0.52 -46.03
N GLN A 117 -22.08 -1.74 -46.58
CA GLN A 117 -21.49 -1.91 -47.91
C GLN A 117 -22.25 -0.97 -48.85
N PRO A 118 -21.58 -0.16 -49.68
CA PRO A 118 -22.26 0.46 -50.80
C PRO A 118 -22.88 -0.69 -51.59
N MET A 119 -24.22 -0.69 -51.70
CA MET A 119 -24.96 -1.61 -52.55
C MET A 119 -24.19 -1.77 -53.86
N PRO A 120 -23.86 -3.01 -54.30
CA PRO A 120 -23.23 -3.19 -55.59
C PRO A 120 -24.15 -2.53 -56.60
N PHE A 121 -23.61 -1.59 -57.38
CA PHE A 121 -24.34 -0.83 -58.38
C PHE A 121 -25.29 -1.76 -59.15
N PRO A 122 -26.54 -1.33 -59.43
CA PRO A 122 -27.45 -2.14 -60.23
C PRO A 122 -26.73 -2.50 -61.55
N PRO A 123 -26.82 -3.76 -61.99
CA PRO A 123 -26.15 -4.19 -63.22
C PRO A 123 -26.60 -3.27 -64.36
N PRO A 124 -25.67 -2.81 -65.23
CA PRO A 124 -26.03 -1.94 -66.34
C PRO A 124 -27.12 -2.61 -67.18
N PRO A 125 -28.10 -1.83 -67.68
CA PRO A 125 -29.20 -2.37 -68.48
C PRO A 125 -28.61 -3.17 -69.64
N GLN A 126 -28.97 -4.46 -69.71
CA GLN A 126 -28.58 -5.31 -70.81
C GLN A 126 -29.17 -4.70 -72.08
N GLN A 127 -28.31 -4.16 -72.96
CA GLN A 127 -28.75 -3.78 -74.28
C GLN A 127 -29.27 -5.03 -74.99
N PRO A 128 -30.40 -4.94 -75.71
CA PRO A 128 -30.93 -6.09 -76.44
C PRO A 128 -29.85 -6.64 -77.35
N TYR A 129 -29.56 -7.94 -77.23
CA TYR A 129 -28.65 -8.61 -78.16
C TYR A 129 -29.19 -8.37 -79.58
N SER A 130 -28.38 -7.76 -80.43
CA SER A 130 -28.66 -7.75 -81.87
C SER A 130 -28.02 -9.01 -82.43
N PRO A 131 -28.78 -9.94 -83.02
CA PRO A 131 -28.19 -11.01 -83.80
C PRO A 131 -27.58 -10.34 -85.04
N ASP A 132 -26.26 -10.14 -85.02
CA ASP A 132 -25.58 -9.81 -86.26
C ASP A 132 -25.73 -11.00 -87.22
N ASN A 133 -26.38 -10.68 -88.33
CA ASN A 133 -26.62 -11.53 -89.48
C ASN A 133 -25.31 -12.12 -89.98
N ASN A 134 -25.19 -13.44 -89.95
CA ASN A 134 -24.14 -14.14 -90.67
C ASN A 134 -24.76 -14.73 -91.95
N CYS A 135 -24.49 -14.06 -93.08
CA CYS A 135 -24.52 -14.64 -94.41
C CYS A 135 -23.26 -15.47 -94.62
#